data_AF-A0A957G8F6-F1
#
_entry.id   AF-A0A957G8F6-F1
#
_cell.length_a   1.000
_cell.length_b   1.000
_cell.length_c   1.000
_cell.angle_alpha   90.00
_cell.angle_beta   90.00
_cell.angle_gamma   90.00
#
_symmetry.space_group_name_H-M   'P 1'
#
loop_
_entity.id
_entity.type
_entity.pdbx_description
1 polymer ?
#
loop_
_entity_poly.entity_id
_entity_poly.type
_entity_poly.pdbx_seq_one_letter_code
_entity_poly.pdbx_strand_id
1 'polypeptide(L)'
;GGLTFTALDTPGHAWHHHTYRLGDVAFTGDAAGVCLPDSNWLSVPAPPPEFKLDVWQKTLARLQAEAFDTLYLTHFGPVHNPRRHLEDLRQALLATTDFIHRAMLAGASRDEILAQYLAWNRQIASAHHVSEAEFQEYEAANPLFMSVDGMMRYWQKQMAA
;
A
#
# COMPACT_ATOMS: atom_id res chain seq x y z
N GLY A 1 -16.04 -3.51 -28.01
CA GLY A 1 -15.86 -2.05 -27.82
C GLY A 1 -14.46 -1.69 -28.23
N GLY A 2 -14.28 -0.67 -29.08
CA GLY A 2 -12.98 -0.29 -29.67
C GLY A 2 -12.00 0.39 -28.70
N LEU A 3 -11.91 -0.10 -27.46
CA LEU A 3 -10.95 0.37 -26.46
C LEU A 3 -9.71 -0.53 -26.48
N THR A 4 -8.55 0.08 -26.29
CA THR A 4 -7.27 -0.64 -26.20
C THR A 4 -6.69 -0.46 -24.80
N PHE A 5 -6.37 -1.57 -24.16
CA PHE A 5 -5.72 -1.61 -22.86
C PHE A 5 -4.29 -2.13 -22.98
N THR A 6 -3.37 -1.57 -22.20
CA THR A 6 -2.02 -2.10 -22.02
C THR A 6 -1.87 -2.61 -20.60
N ALA A 7 -1.50 -3.87 -20.43
CA ALA A 7 -1.19 -4.44 -19.13
C ALA A 7 0.26 -4.12 -18.76
N LEU A 8 0.48 -3.57 -17.57
CA LEU A 8 1.78 -3.27 -17.00
C LEU A 8 2.00 -4.18 -15.79
N ASP A 9 3.07 -4.99 -15.82
CA ASP A 9 3.51 -5.73 -14.64
C ASP A 9 3.80 -4.75 -13.49
N THR A 10 3.09 -4.91 -12.37
CA THR A 10 3.24 -4.06 -11.18
C THR A 10 3.35 -4.91 -9.92
N PRO A 11 4.37 -5.79 -9.85
CA PRO A 11 4.54 -6.68 -8.71
C PRO A 11 4.99 -5.94 -7.45
N GLY A 12 4.94 -6.63 -6.31
CA GLY A 12 5.52 -6.14 -5.05
C GLY A 12 4.51 -6.17 -3.90
N HIS A 13 3.29 -5.71 -4.13
CA HIS A 13 2.14 -6.05 -3.29
C HIS A 13 1.86 -7.56 -3.37
N ALA A 14 1.72 -8.04 -4.62
CA ALA A 14 1.61 -9.44 -5.00
C ALA A 14 2.41 -9.69 -6.28
N TRP A 15 2.83 -10.93 -6.56
CA TRP A 15 3.66 -11.25 -7.73
C TRP A 15 2.89 -11.17 -9.05
N HIS A 16 1.60 -11.48 -9.02
CA HIS A 16 0.73 -11.55 -10.18
C HIS A 16 0.03 -10.21 -10.49
N HIS A 17 0.39 -9.14 -9.78
CA HIS A 17 -0.32 -7.88 -9.85
C HIS A 17 -0.04 -7.12 -11.15
N HIS A 18 -1.11 -6.61 -11.78
CA HIS A 18 -1.06 -5.80 -13.00
C HIS A 18 -1.77 -4.47 -12.82
N THR A 19 -1.26 -3.45 -13.52
CA THR A 19 -1.94 -2.18 -13.74
C THR A 19 -2.39 -2.13 -15.19
N TYR A 20 -3.65 -1.76 -15.44
CA TYR A 20 -4.19 -1.65 -16.79
C TYR A 20 -4.26 -0.18 -17.23
N ARG A 21 -3.49 0.16 -18.26
CA ARG A 21 -3.51 1.49 -18.89
C ARG A 21 -4.62 1.56 -19.93
N LEU A 22 -5.34 2.69 -19.95
CA LEU A 22 -6.26 3.10 -21.00
C LEU A 22 -5.97 4.56 -21.35
N GLY A 23 -5.35 4.83 -22.51
CA GLY A 23 -4.92 6.19 -22.85
C GLY A 23 -3.94 6.73 -21.79
N ASP A 24 -4.31 7.84 -21.14
CA ASP A 24 -3.49 8.51 -20.12
C ASP A 24 -3.95 8.23 -18.68
N VAL A 25 -4.87 7.27 -18.50
CA VAL A 25 -5.30 6.79 -17.18
C VAL A 25 -4.86 5.37 -16.91
N ALA A 26 -4.78 5.00 -15.63
CA ALA A 26 -4.41 3.66 -15.20
C ALA A 26 -5.35 3.13 -14.11
N PHE A 27 -5.78 1.88 -14.24
CA PHE A 27 -6.43 1.10 -13.19
C PHE A 27 -5.36 0.32 -12.44
N THR A 28 -5.00 0.79 -11.25
CA THR A 28 -3.74 0.41 -10.59
C THR A 28 -3.86 -0.77 -9.63
N GLY A 29 -5.06 -1.31 -9.45
CA GLY A 29 -5.29 -2.28 -8.40
C GLY A 29 -4.83 -1.75 -7.03
N ASP A 30 -4.15 -2.60 -6.28
CA ASP A 30 -3.51 -2.28 -4.99
C ASP A 30 -2.04 -1.85 -5.13
N ALA A 31 -1.47 -1.84 -6.35
CA ALA A 31 -0.10 -1.40 -6.58
C ALA A 31 0.11 0.09 -6.26
N ALA A 32 -0.96 0.90 -6.28
CA ALA A 32 -0.97 2.30 -5.84
C ALA A 32 -1.64 2.49 -4.47
N GLY A 33 -1.72 1.44 -3.65
CA GLY A 33 -2.21 1.51 -2.27
C GLY A 33 -3.71 1.75 -2.15
N VAL A 34 -4.16 1.92 -0.91
CA VAL A 34 -5.55 2.22 -0.56
C VAL A 34 -5.64 3.61 0.05
N CYS A 35 -6.51 4.46 -0.47
CA CYS A 35 -6.68 5.84 -0.02
C CYS A 35 -8.15 6.20 0.05
N LEU A 36 -8.57 6.91 1.09
CA LEU A 36 -9.90 7.55 1.18
C LEU A 36 -10.09 8.57 0.04
N PRO A 37 -11.32 8.79 -0.45
CA PRO A 37 -11.65 10.04 -1.11
C PRO A 37 -11.48 11.17 -0.09
N ASP A 38 -10.95 12.32 -0.52
CA ASP A 38 -10.78 13.52 0.29
C ASP A 38 -9.90 13.39 1.55
N SER A 39 -9.24 12.24 1.77
CA SER A 39 -8.19 12.08 2.79
C SER A 39 -6.84 11.77 2.18
N ASN A 40 -5.80 12.11 2.91
CA ASN A 40 -4.40 11.85 2.53
C ASN A 40 -3.82 10.65 3.31
N TRP A 41 -4.64 9.92 4.06
CA TRP A 41 -4.17 8.72 4.73
C TRP A 41 -4.09 7.54 3.75
N LEU A 42 -2.88 7.02 3.60
CA LEU A 42 -2.57 5.89 2.73
C LEU A 42 -2.38 4.62 3.56
N SER A 43 -3.19 3.61 3.25
CA SER A 43 -3.05 2.26 3.77
C SER A 43 -2.27 1.42 2.77
N VAL A 44 -1.26 0.70 3.27
CA VAL A 44 -0.35 -0.13 2.46
C VAL A 44 -0.82 -1.57 2.55
N PRO A 45 -1.47 -2.13 1.51
CA PRO A 45 -1.89 -3.52 1.53
C PRO A 45 -0.66 -4.40 1.34
N ALA A 46 -0.18 -5.08 2.37
CA ALA A 46 1.03 -5.93 2.27
C ALA A 46 0.74 -7.38 2.70
N PRO A 47 -0.20 -8.08 2.05
CA PRO A 47 -0.61 -9.40 2.48
C PRO A 47 0.51 -10.44 2.29
N PRO A 48 0.58 -11.48 3.14
CA PRO A 48 1.40 -12.65 2.85
C PRO A 48 0.81 -13.45 1.67
N PRO A 49 1.61 -14.32 1.01
CA PRO A 49 3.04 -14.55 1.20
C PRO A 49 3.94 -13.73 0.26
N GLU A 50 3.34 -12.86 -0.57
CA GLU A 50 3.94 -12.32 -1.79
C GLU A 50 4.54 -10.92 -1.65
N PHE A 51 4.27 -10.22 -0.54
CA PHE A 51 4.84 -8.89 -0.30
C PHE A 51 6.37 -8.85 -0.45
N LYS A 52 6.85 -7.88 -1.24
CA LYS A 52 8.26 -7.63 -1.54
C LYS A 52 8.53 -6.13 -1.66
N LEU A 53 9.12 -5.56 -0.60
CA LEU A 53 9.40 -4.13 -0.49
C LEU A 53 10.25 -3.57 -1.65
N ASP A 54 11.34 -4.26 -1.99
CA ASP A 54 12.28 -3.82 -3.03
C ASP A 54 11.66 -3.86 -4.43
N VAL A 55 10.79 -4.85 -4.67
CA VAL A 55 10.04 -4.99 -5.92
C VAL A 55 8.95 -3.93 -6.02
N TRP A 56 8.20 -3.69 -4.93
CA TRP A 56 7.13 -2.69 -4.94
C TRP A 56 7.69 -1.27 -5.13
N GLN A 57 8.83 -0.94 -4.52
CA GLN A 57 9.48 0.36 -4.78
C GLN A 57 9.82 0.57 -6.26
N LYS A 58 10.26 -0.48 -6.97
CA LYS A 58 10.49 -0.42 -8.43
C LYS A 58 9.18 -0.24 -9.19
N THR A 59 8.10 -0.88 -8.76
CA THR A 59 6.75 -0.69 -9.30
C THR A 59 6.27 0.75 -9.14
N LEU A 60 6.44 1.35 -7.95
CA LEU A 60 6.07 2.76 -7.72
C LEU A 60 6.90 3.70 -8.60
N ALA A 61 8.21 3.46 -8.73
CA ALA A 61 9.07 4.24 -9.62
C ALA A 61 8.65 4.10 -11.10
N ARG A 62 8.23 2.90 -11.54
CA ARG A 62 7.68 2.69 -12.88
C ARG A 62 6.39 3.48 -13.08
N LEU A 63 5.42 3.34 -12.19
CA LEU A 63 4.13 4.07 -12.27
C LEU A 63 4.35 5.59 -12.29
N GLN A 64 5.32 6.08 -11.54
CA GLN A 64 5.73 7.49 -11.54
C GLN A 64 6.28 7.95 -12.91
N ALA A 65 7.01 7.07 -13.60
CA ALA A 65 7.61 7.35 -14.91
C ALA A 65 6.61 7.27 -16.07
N GLU A 66 5.55 6.47 -15.94
CA GLU A 66 4.46 6.39 -16.94
C GLU A 66 3.67 7.71 -17.07
N ALA A 67 3.74 8.59 -16.05
CA ALA A 67 3.18 9.94 -16.07
C ALA A 67 1.68 10.01 -16.42
N PHE A 68 0.87 9.12 -15.84
CA PHE A 68 -0.59 9.14 -15.97
C PHE A 68 -1.20 10.46 -15.46
N ASP A 69 -2.32 10.85 -16.07
CA ASP A 69 -3.14 11.99 -15.65
C ASP A 69 -4.02 11.62 -14.45
N THR A 70 -4.47 10.37 -14.38
CA THR A 70 -5.32 9.88 -13.28
C THR A 70 -5.07 8.40 -13.01
N LEU A 71 -4.97 8.04 -11.73
CA LEU A 71 -4.99 6.66 -11.28
C LEU A 71 -6.38 6.32 -10.74
N TYR A 72 -6.95 5.21 -11.18
CA TYR A 72 -8.15 4.62 -10.62
C TYR A 72 -7.71 3.48 -9.70
N LEU A 73 -7.83 3.73 -8.39
CA LEU A 73 -7.59 2.72 -7.37
C LEU A 73 -8.75 1.71 -7.36
N THR A 74 -8.50 0.47 -6.90
CA THR A 74 -9.58 -0.50 -6.64
C THR A 74 -10.56 0.04 -5.60
N HIS A 75 -10.03 0.80 -4.64
CA HIS A 75 -10.75 1.33 -3.50
C HIS A 75 -10.87 2.85 -3.62
N PHE A 76 -12.10 3.35 -3.54
CA PHE A 76 -12.43 4.76 -3.29
C PHE A 76 -12.14 5.78 -4.42
N GLY A 77 -11.87 5.31 -5.64
CA GLY A 77 -12.03 6.13 -6.84
C GLY A 77 -10.75 6.80 -7.37
N PRO A 78 -10.89 7.91 -8.13
CA PRO A 78 -9.79 8.48 -8.89
C PRO A 78 -8.84 9.34 -8.05
N VAL A 79 -7.55 9.25 -8.39
CA VAL A 79 -6.47 10.10 -7.90
C VAL A 79 -6.01 11.01 -9.04
N HIS A 80 -6.31 12.31 -8.91
CA HIS A 80 -5.99 13.32 -9.93
C HIS A 80 -4.61 13.96 -9.78
N ASN A 81 -3.87 13.63 -8.71
CA ASN A 81 -2.45 13.99 -8.58
C ASN A 81 -1.58 12.74 -8.38
N PRO A 82 -1.38 11.92 -9.43
CA PRO A 82 -0.65 10.65 -9.34
C PRO A 82 0.76 10.81 -8.78
N ARG A 83 1.47 11.88 -9.18
CA ARG A 83 2.84 12.15 -8.74
C ARG A 83 2.95 12.30 -7.23
N ARG A 84 2.07 13.11 -6.62
CA ARG A 84 2.08 13.29 -5.17
C ARG A 84 1.66 12.01 -4.47
N HIS A 85 0.60 11.37 -4.95
CA HIS A 85 0.06 10.13 -4.37
C HIS A 85 1.08 8.99 -4.32
N LEU A 86 1.79 8.74 -5.43
CA LEU A 86 2.78 7.67 -5.52
C LEU A 86 4.00 7.95 -4.62
N GLU A 87 4.40 9.21 -4.46
CA GLU A 87 5.46 9.59 -3.53
C GLU A 87 5.02 9.42 -2.08
N ASP A 88 3.82 9.89 -1.72
CA ASP A 88 3.26 9.72 -0.38
C ASP A 88 3.12 8.22 -0.04
N LEU A 89 2.71 7.39 -1.00
CA LEU A 89 2.63 5.93 -0.84
C LEU A 89 4.00 5.30 -0.65
N ARG A 90 5.02 5.76 -1.39
CA ARG A 90 6.38 5.27 -1.23
C ARG A 90 6.90 5.54 0.18
N GLN A 91 6.60 6.71 0.74
CA GLN A 91 6.95 7.07 2.12
C GLN A 91 6.19 6.22 3.13
N ALA A 92 4.88 6.05 2.94
CA ALA A 92 4.05 5.20 3.79
C ALA A 92 4.57 3.75 3.80
N LEU A 93 4.88 3.19 2.63
CA LEU A 93 5.45 1.85 2.43
C LEU A 93 6.76 1.66 3.20
N LEU A 94 7.67 2.65 3.16
CA LEU A 94 8.92 2.58 3.92
C LEU A 94 8.68 2.68 5.43
N ALA A 95 7.86 3.64 5.86
CA ALA A 95 7.58 3.88 7.27
C ALA A 95 6.91 2.66 7.94
N THR A 96 5.91 2.07 7.29
CA THR A 96 5.22 0.89 7.82
C THR A 96 6.13 -0.33 7.88
N THR A 97 6.91 -0.58 6.82
CA THR A 97 7.77 -1.75 6.77
C THR A 97 8.90 -1.66 7.81
N ASP A 98 9.42 -0.45 8.03
CA ASP A 98 10.42 -0.17 9.07
C ASP A 98 9.83 -0.23 10.49
N PHE A 99 8.59 0.23 10.70
CA PHE A 99 7.89 0.07 11.97
C PHE A 99 7.82 -1.40 12.40
N ILE A 100 7.36 -2.27 11.49
CA ILE A 100 7.27 -3.72 11.75
C ILE A 100 8.66 -4.31 12.02
N HIS A 101 9.67 -3.91 11.25
CA HIS A 101 11.04 -4.38 11.44
C HIS A 101 11.57 -4.03 12.84
N ARG A 102 11.43 -2.78 13.26
CA ARG A 102 11.90 -2.32 14.57
C ARG A 102 11.21 -3.05 15.72
N ALA A 103 9.91 -3.31 15.59
CA ALA A 103 9.16 -4.07 16.59
C ALA A 103 9.62 -5.53 16.66
N MET A 104 9.92 -6.17 15.52
CA MET A 104 10.52 -7.50 15.49
C MET A 104 11.91 -7.54 16.14
N LEU A 105 12.77 -6.56 15.86
CA LEU A 105 14.12 -6.45 16.46
C LEU A 105 14.05 -6.21 17.97
N ALA A 106 13.00 -5.55 18.46
CA ALA A 106 12.72 -5.38 19.88
C ALA A 106 12.18 -6.66 20.55
N GLY A 107 11.99 -7.75 19.80
CA GLY A 107 11.49 -9.02 20.32
C GLY A 107 9.98 -9.04 20.59
N ALA A 108 9.23 -8.08 20.04
CA ALA A 108 7.78 -8.07 20.19
C ALA A 108 7.14 -9.29 19.50
N SER A 109 6.16 -9.88 20.16
CA SER A 109 5.30 -10.93 19.59
C SER A 109 4.43 -10.37 18.45
N ARG A 110 3.90 -11.26 17.61
CA ARG A 110 2.97 -10.89 16.53
C ARG A 110 1.80 -10.05 17.03
N ASP A 111 1.19 -10.45 18.14
CA ASP A 111 0.01 -9.79 18.67
C ASP A 111 0.34 -8.40 19.25
N GLU A 112 1.52 -8.24 19.88
CA GLU A 112 2.02 -6.95 20.31
C GLU A 112 2.32 -6.02 19.13
N ILE A 113 2.94 -6.54 18.06
CA ILE A 113 3.19 -5.80 16.81
C ILE A 113 1.87 -5.33 16.21
N LEU A 114 0.87 -6.22 16.11
CA LEU A 114 -0.44 -5.89 15.57
C LEU A 114 -1.14 -4.80 16.40
N ALA A 115 -1.15 -4.92 17.72
CA ALA A 115 -1.75 -3.92 18.60
C ALA A 115 -1.07 -2.55 18.46
N GLN A 116 0.27 -2.52 18.43
CA GLN A 116 1.05 -1.29 18.24
C GLN A 116 0.81 -0.69 16.84
N TYR A 117 0.76 -1.54 15.81
CA TYR A 117 0.54 -1.12 14.43
C TYR A 117 -0.85 -0.53 14.20
N LEU A 118 -1.88 -1.13 14.80
CA LEU A 118 -3.24 -0.59 14.81
C LEU A 118 -3.30 0.78 15.50
N ALA A 119 -2.68 0.90 16.68
CA ALA A 119 -2.63 2.17 17.40
C ALA A 119 -1.90 3.26 16.60
N TRP A 120 -0.79 2.92 15.96
CA TRP A 120 -0.01 3.83 15.12
C TRP A 120 -0.80 4.28 13.88
N ASN A 121 -1.47 3.36 13.18
CA ASN A 121 -2.31 3.71 12.02
C ASN A 121 -3.50 4.57 12.42
N ARG A 122 -4.16 4.31 13.56
CA ARG A 122 -5.22 5.20 14.07
C ARG A 122 -4.71 6.61 14.32
N GLN A 123 -3.52 6.76 14.89
CA GLN A 123 -2.91 8.08 15.12
C GLN A 123 -2.64 8.82 13.81
N ILE A 124 -2.07 8.14 12.80
CA ILE A 124 -1.83 8.73 11.49
C ILE A 124 -3.16 9.11 10.82
N ALA A 125 -4.14 8.20 10.80
CA ALA A 125 -5.45 8.45 10.22
C ALA A 125 -6.11 9.67 10.86
N SER A 126 -6.09 9.77 12.19
CA SER A 126 -6.62 10.92 12.93
C SER A 126 -5.90 12.23 12.57
N ALA A 127 -4.58 12.21 12.39
CA ALA A 127 -3.81 13.37 11.93
C ALA A 127 -4.18 13.82 10.50
N HIS A 128 -4.75 12.92 9.70
CA HIS A 128 -5.33 13.20 8.38
C HIS A 128 -6.83 13.46 8.41
N HIS A 129 -7.41 13.75 9.59
CA HIS A 129 -8.83 14.03 9.78
C HIS A 129 -9.76 12.87 9.42
N VAL A 130 -9.25 11.64 9.42
CA VAL A 130 -10.06 10.43 9.28
C VAL A 130 -10.74 10.12 10.61
N SER A 131 -12.06 9.99 10.59
CA SER A 131 -12.86 9.60 11.76
C SER A 131 -12.65 8.12 12.12
N GLU A 132 -13.00 7.74 13.34
CA GLU A 132 -12.92 6.33 13.76
C GLU A 132 -13.86 5.42 12.94
N ALA A 133 -15.03 5.94 12.53
CA ALA A 133 -15.97 5.18 11.70
C ALA A 133 -15.38 4.91 10.31
N GLU A 134 -14.78 5.93 9.68
CA GLU A 134 -14.06 5.74 8.41
C GLU A 134 -12.93 4.76 8.61
N PHE A 135 -12.06 4.95 9.62
CA PHE A 135 -10.94 4.05 9.90
C PHE A 135 -11.35 2.57 9.98
N GLN A 136 -12.49 2.27 10.63
CA GLN A 136 -13.03 0.90 10.71
C GLN A 136 -13.49 0.37 9.35
N GLU A 137 -14.10 1.20 8.50
CA GLU A 137 -14.45 0.83 7.13
C GLU A 137 -13.19 0.52 6.30
N TYR A 138 -12.10 1.27 6.49
CA TYR A 138 -10.80 0.98 5.86
C TYR A 138 -10.20 -0.31 6.33
N GLU A 139 -10.21 -0.56 7.64
CA GLU A 139 -9.68 -1.81 8.18
C GLU A 139 -10.47 -3.01 7.65
N ALA A 140 -11.79 -2.88 7.40
CA ALA A 140 -12.57 -3.92 6.78
C ALA A 140 -12.16 -4.19 5.32
N ALA A 141 -11.80 -3.15 4.56
CA ALA A 141 -11.36 -3.28 3.16
C ALA A 141 -9.91 -3.77 3.03
N ASN A 142 -9.01 -3.29 3.89
CA ASN A 142 -7.61 -3.72 3.97
C ASN A 142 -7.25 -4.08 5.42
N PRO A 143 -7.55 -5.32 5.86
CA PRO A 143 -7.28 -5.74 7.24
C PRO A 143 -5.81 -5.63 7.59
N LEU A 144 -5.49 -4.75 8.53
CA LEU A 144 -4.11 -4.39 8.86
C LEU A 144 -3.30 -5.58 9.40
N PHE A 145 -3.96 -6.60 9.97
CA PHE A 145 -3.29 -7.84 10.37
C PHE A 145 -2.61 -8.58 9.21
N MET A 146 -3.17 -8.50 8.00
CA MET A 146 -2.56 -9.11 6.82
C MET A 146 -1.26 -8.40 6.46
N SER A 147 -1.23 -7.07 6.59
CA SER A 147 -0.03 -6.27 6.34
C SER A 147 1.08 -6.56 7.36
N VAL A 148 0.71 -6.72 8.64
CA VAL A 148 1.64 -7.18 9.69
C VAL A 148 2.23 -8.53 9.31
N ASP A 149 1.40 -9.51 8.94
CA ASP A 149 1.84 -10.87 8.62
C ASP A 149 2.76 -10.91 7.39
N GLY A 150 2.44 -10.16 6.34
CA GLY A 150 3.25 -10.11 5.13
C GLY A 150 4.60 -9.42 5.34
N MET A 151 4.62 -8.30 6.07
CA MET A 151 5.87 -7.59 6.39
C MET A 151 6.75 -8.40 7.36
N MET A 152 6.16 -9.05 8.37
CA MET A 152 6.91 -9.94 9.27
C MET A 152 7.56 -11.08 8.49
N ARG A 153 6.80 -11.73 7.60
CA ARG A 153 7.31 -12.79 6.73
C ARG A 153 8.42 -12.30 5.81
N TYR A 154 8.29 -11.09 5.25
CA TYR A 154 9.33 -10.48 4.44
C TYR A 154 10.63 -10.32 5.25
N TRP A 155 10.57 -9.70 6.42
CA TRP A 155 11.76 -9.47 7.25
C TRP A 155 12.39 -10.75 7.76
N GLN A 156 11.60 -11.75 8.17
CA GLN A 156 12.12 -13.07 8.55
C GLN A 156 12.98 -13.68 7.45
N LYS A 157 12.56 -13.57 6.18
CA LYS A 157 13.35 -14.05 5.03
C LYS A 157 14.61 -13.23 4.82
N GLN A 158 14.54 -11.90 4.96
CA GLN A 158 15.70 -11.03 4.78
C GLN A 158 16.74 -11.20 5.88
N MET A 159 16.33 -11.50 7.12
CA MET A 159 17.23 -11.73 8.26
C MET A 159 17.88 -13.13 8.24
N ALA A 160 17.27 -14.08 7.51
CA ALA A 160 17.78 -15.44 7.35
C ALA A 160 18.68 -15.62 6.11
N ALA A 161 18.76 -14.62 5.24
CA ALA A 161 19.58 -14.60 4.03
C ALA A 161 20.96 -13.99 4.30
#